data_AF-A0A660U9M8-F1
#
_entry.id   AF-A0A660U9M8-F1
#
_cell.length_a   1.000
_cell.length_b   1.000
_cell.length_c   1.000
_cell.angle_alpha   90.00
_cell.angle_beta   90.00
_cell.angle_gamma   90.00
#
_symmetry.space_group_name_H-M   'P 1'
#
loop_
_entity.id
_entity.type
_entity.pdbx_description
1 polymer ?
#
loop_
_entity_poly.entity_id
_entity_poly.type
_entity_poly.pdbx_seq_one_letter_code
_entity_poly.pdbx_strand_id
1 'polypeptide(L)'
;SHVLLEVVRNSNREMETAENELELAADIKAPIKWGRDKITRQILKKASKIVPQYGIELVDVRIKHINYVKEVRTKVYERMISERTRIAEKYRSEGQGKKAEIEGQMEKELQRITSEAYRTAQEIKGKADAQATVIYAEAYNNDPEFYSFIKTLETYKKSLKKNSWLIISTDNDFFKYLKNMKGK
;
A
#
# COMPACT_ATOMS: atom_id res chain seq x y z
N SER A 1 31.67 -25.57 -37.27
CA SER A 1 30.78 -24.39 -37.24
C SER A 1 30.85 -23.81 -35.84
N HIS A 2 31.20 -22.52 -35.68
CA HIS A 2 31.22 -21.87 -34.35
C HIS A 2 29.83 -21.40 -33.96
N VAL A 3 29.47 -21.55 -32.69
CA VAL A 3 28.22 -21.00 -32.16
C VAL A 3 28.33 -19.47 -32.18
N LEU A 4 27.27 -18.79 -32.61
CA LEU A 4 27.23 -17.33 -32.74
C LEU A 4 27.66 -16.61 -31.45
N LEU A 5 27.34 -17.18 -30.30
CA LEU A 5 27.73 -16.70 -28.97
C LEU A 5 29.26 -16.56 -28.80
N GLU A 6 30.05 -17.48 -29.36
CA GLU A 6 31.51 -17.44 -29.28
C GLU A 6 32.13 -16.37 -30.17
N VAL A 7 31.40 -15.94 -31.20
CA VAL A 7 31.82 -14.90 -32.13
C VAL A 7 31.57 -13.50 -31.55
N VAL A 8 30.52 -13.37 -30.74
CA VAL A 8 30.14 -12.11 -30.09
C VAL A 8 30.95 -11.85 -28.82
N ARG A 9 31.20 -12.88 -28.00
CA ARG A 9 31.88 -12.74 -26.69
C ARG A 9 33.34 -13.17 -26.76
N ASN A 10 34.23 -12.40 -26.12
CA ASN A 10 35.67 -12.72 -26.06
C ASN A 10 36.05 -13.57 -24.84
N SER A 11 35.40 -13.35 -23.70
CA SER A 11 35.69 -14.03 -22.44
C SER A 11 34.42 -14.28 -21.61
N ASN A 12 34.50 -15.24 -20.68
CA ASN A 12 33.44 -15.56 -19.72
C ASN A 12 33.42 -14.55 -18.56
N ARG A 13 33.40 -13.25 -18.86
CA ARG A 13 33.29 -12.23 -17.81
C ARG A 13 31.98 -12.40 -17.06
N GLU A 14 32.04 -12.31 -15.73
CA GLU A 14 30.85 -12.20 -14.90
C GLU A 14 30.10 -10.93 -15.28
N MET A 15 28.78 -11.08 -15.46
CA MET A 15 27.90 -9.96 -15.71
C MET A 15 27.30 -9.56 -14.38
N GLU A 16 27.42 -8.28 -14.02
CA GLU A 16 26.62 -7.71 -12.95
C GLU A 16 25.16 -7.68 -13.43
N THR A 17 24.40 -8.70 -13.04
CA THR A 17 22.96 -8.74 -13.25
C THR A 17 22.29 -8.34 -11.94
N ALA A 18 21.30 -7.45 -12.02
CA ALA A 18 20.41 -7.22 -10.88
C ALA A 18 19.79 -8.56 -10.46
N GLU A 19 19.70 -8.81 -9.15
CA GLU A 19 19.35 -10.10 -8.53
C GLU A 19 18.05 -10.73 -9.09
N ASN A 20 17.17 -9.92 -9.70
CA ASN A 20 15.90 -10.35 -10.27
C ASN A 20 15.91 -10.64 -11.79
N GLU A 21 17.03 -10.46 -12.49
CA GLU A 21 17.17 -10.82 -13.93
C GLU A 21 17.76 -12.24 -14.14
N LEU A 22 17.81 -13.05 -13.08
CA LEU A 22 18.47 -14.36 -13.06
C LEU A 22 17.90 -15.37 -14.07
N GLU A 23 16.60 -15.31 -14.40
CA GLU A 23 15.98 -16.21 -15.39
C GLU A 23 16.42 -15.90 -16.83
N LEU A 24 16.63 -14.62 -17.16
CA LEU A 24 17.09 -14.21 -18.51
C LEU A 24 18.57 -14.53 -18.73
N ALA A 25 19.34 -14.64 -17.64
CA ALA A 25 20.77 -14.86 -17.67
C ALA A 25 21.16 -16.34 -17.92
N ALA A 26 20.26 -17.31 -17.78
CA ALA A 26 20.60 -18.72 -17.91
C ALA A 26 21.09 -19.08 -19.33
N ASP A 27 20.39 -18.63 -20.38
CA ASP A 27 20.82 -18.83 -21.78
C ASP A 27 22.12 -18.05 -22.10
N ILE A 28 22.37 -16.94 -21.40
CA ILE A 28 23.56 -16.09 -21.60
C ILE A 28 24.78 -16.63 -20.82
N LYS A 29 24.60 -17.57 -19.88
CA LYS A 29 25.70 -18.13 -19.06
C LYS A 29 26.44 -19.31 -19.71
N ALA A 30 26.07 -19.72 -20.93
CA ALA A 30 26.79 -20.79 -21.61
C ALA A 30 28.29 -20.46 -21.76
N PRO A 31 29.20 -21.37 -21.34
CA PRO A 31 30.63 -21.09 -21.33
C PRO A 31 31.19 -21.04 -22.75
N ILE A 32 31.93 -19.97 -23.05
CA ILE A 32 32.64 -19.77 -24.31
C ILE A 32 33.92 -20.60 -24.27
N LYS A 33 34.18 -21.41 -25.31
CA LYS A 33 35.41 -22.20 -25.40
C LYS A 33 36.48 -21.46 -26.20
N TRP A 34 36.10 -20.85 -27.32
CA TRP A 34 37.08 -20.29 -28.27
C TRP A 34 37.15 -18.77 -28.19
N GLY A 35 36.01 -18.08 -28.20
CA GLY A 35 35.94 -16.62 -28.11
C GLY A 35 36.38 -15.91 -29.39
N ARG A 36 35.92 -14.66 -29.54
CA ARG A 36 36.10 -13.87 -30.77
C ARG A 36 37.55 -13.79 -31.24
N ASP A 37 38.48 -13.50 -30.33
CA ASP A 37 39.88 -13.27 -30.69
C ASP A 37 40.57 -14.54 -31.20
N LYS A 38 40.22 -15.72 -30.66
CA LYS A 38 40.81 -16.97 -31.16
C LYS A 38 40.24 -17.32 -32.54
N ILE A 39 38.96 -17.04 -32.78
CA ILE A 39 38.32 -17.26 -34.08
C ILE A 39 38.94 -16.35 -35.15
N THR A 40 39.10 -15.05 -34.88
CA THR A 40 39.73 -14.12 -35.83
C THR A 40 41.18 -14.48 -36.11
N ARG A 41 41.96 -14.89 -35.09
CA ARG A 41 43.34 -15.39 -35.29
C ARG A 41 43.40 -16.65 -36.14
N GLN A 42 42.46 -17.58 -35.98
CA GLN A 42 42.40 -18.78 -36.82
C GLN A 42 42.06 -18.43 -38.27
N ILE A 43 41.16 -17.48 -38.50
CA ILE A 43 40.82 -16.99 -39.83
C ILE A 43 42.04 -16.31 -40.46
N LEU A 44 42.71 -15.42 -39.72
CA LEU A 44 43.93 -14.73 -40.16
C LEU A 44 45.01 -15.74 -40.56
N LYS A 45 45.30 -16.75 -39.72
CA LYS A 45 46.32 -17.77 -39.98
C LYS A 45 46.02 -18.63 -41.21
N LYS A 46 44.75 -18.89 -41.50
CA LYS A 46 44.34 -19.65 -42.69
C LYS A 46 44.41 -18.80 -43.94
N ALA A 47 43.90 -17.56 -43.87
CA ALA A 47 43.88 -16.64 -44.99
C ALA A 47 45.30 -16.16 -45.37
N SER A 48 46.19 -15.91 -44.40
CA SER A 48 47.56 -15.45 -44.66
C SER A 48 48.40 -16.45 -45.44
N LYS A 49 48.03 -17.74 -45.48
CA LYS A 49 48.69 -18.76 -46.31
C LYS A 49 48.25 -18.72 -47.77
N ILE A 50 47.04 -18.22 -48.04
CA ILE A 50 46.41 -18.24 -49.37
C ILE A 50 46.69 -16.92 -50.08
N VAL A 51 46.56 -15.80 -49.37
CA VAL A 51 46.60 -14.44 -49.94
C VAL A 51 47.92 -14.05 -50.66
N PRO A 52 49.12 -14.58 -50.31
CA PRO A 52 50.35 -14.31 -51.05
C PRO A 52 50.33 -14.74 -52.53
N GLN A 53 49.51 -15.74 -52.89
CA GLN A 53 49.37 -16.17 -54.29
C GLN A 53 48.73 -15.10 -55.19
N TYR A 54 48.12 -14.06 -54.59
CA TYR A 54 47.55 -12.91 -55.26
C TYR A 54 48.38 -11.63 -55.09
N GLY A 55 49.58 -11.72 -54.51
CA GLY A 55 50.44 -10.55 -54.27
C GLY A 55 49.95 -9.60 -53.17
N ILE A 56 49.09 -10.07 -52.27
CA ILE A 56 48.50 -9.27 -51.19
C ILE A 56 49.12 -9.69 -49.85
N GLU A 57 49.34 -8.73 -48.95
CA GLU A 57 49.74 -8.97 -47.56
C GLU A 57 48.55 -8.74 -46.61
N LEU A 58 48.24 -9.74 -45.78
CA LEU A 58 47.11 -9.68 -44.84
C LEU A 58 47.58 -9.32 -43.43
N VAL A 59 47.28 -8.10 -43.00
CA VAL A 59 47.72 -7.55 -41.69
C VAL A 59 46.78 -7.94 -40.53
N ASP A 60 45.47 -7.78 -40.69
CA ASP A 60 44.48 -8.08 -39.63
C ASP A 60 43.11 -8.47 -40.23
N VAL A 61 42.35 -9.27 -39.49
CA VAL A 61 40.97 -9.66 -39.84
C VAL A 61 40.05 -9.34 -38.67
N ARG A 62 39.09 -8.45 -38.92
CA ARG A 62 38.07 -8.06 -37.93
C ARG A 62 36.67 -8.33 -38.45
N ILE A 63 35.85 -8.85 -37.55
CA ILE A 63 34.41 -9.02 -37.81
C ILE A 63 33.74 -7.66 -37.63
N LYS A 64 33.15 -7.11 -38.70
CA LYS A 64 32.47 -5.80 -38.69
C LYS A 64 31.06 -5.88 -38.11
N HIS A 65 30.27 -6.87 -38.54
CA HIS A 65 28.88 -7.02 -38.10
C HIS A 65 28.44 -8.48 -38.15
N ILE A 66 27.61 -8.90 -37.18
CA ILE A 66 27.01 -10.23 -37.13
C ILE A 66 25.49 -10.01 -37.12
N ASN A 67 24.82 -10.42 -38.19
CA ASN A 67 23.37 -10.30 -38.31
C ASN A 67 22.69 -11.61 -37.90
N TYR A 68 21.65 -11.51 -37.07
CA TYR A 68 20.64 -12.56 -36.96
C TYR A 68 19.65 -12.46 -38.12
N VAL A 69 19.14 -13.62 -38.57
CA VAL A 69 18.02 -13.67 -39.52
C VAL A 69 16.83 -12.91 -38.95
N LYS A 70 16.16 -12.11 -39.78
CA LYS A 70 15.07 -11.21 -39.35
C LYS A 70 13.98 -11.94 -38.55
N GLU A 71 13.63 -13.15 -38.96
CA GLU A 71 12.65 -14.02 -38.30
C GLU A 71 13.03 -14.38 -36.86
N VAL A 72 14.30 -14.74 -36.62
CA VAL A 72 14.81 -15.07 -35.28
C VAL A 72 14.79 -13.84 -34.38
N ARG A 73 15.14 -12.67 -34.94
CA ARG A 73 15.14 -11.39 -34.22
C ARG A 73 13.75 -11.06 -33.69
N THR A 74 12.71 -11.15 -34.53
CA THR A 74 11.33 -10.84 -34.13
C THR A 74 10.87 -11.74 -32.99
N LYS A 75 11.10 -13.06 -33.09
CA LYS A 75 10.72 -14.02 -32.04
C LYS A 75 11.39 -13.74 -30.70
N VAL A 76 12.67 -13.35 -30.71
CA VAL A 76 13.39 -13.00 -29.47
C VAL A 76 12.84 -11.72 -28.85
N TYR A 77 12.50 -10.71 -29.65
CA TYR A 77 11.83 -9.49 -29.16
C TYR A 77 10.46 -9.79 -28.55
N GLU A 78 9.63 -10.59 -29.23
CA GLU A 78 8.31 -11.00 -28.72
C GLU A 78 8.43 -11.73 -27.37
N ARG A 79 9.39 -12.66 -27.26
CA ARG A 79 9.68 -13.35 -26.00
C ARG A 79 10.12 -12.38 -24.90
N MET A 80 11.01 -11.43 -25.22
CA MET A 80 11.44 -10.42 -24.25
C MET A 80 10.28 -9.52 -23.78
N ILE A 81 9.39 -9.12 -24.69
CA ILE A 81 8.21 -8.31 -24.36
C ILE A 81 7.28 -9.10 -23.44
N SER A 82 6.97 -10.35 -23.80
CA SER A 82 6.11 -11.21 -22.99
C SER A 82 6.66 -11.43 -21.58
N GLU A 83 7.96 -11.70 -21.45
CA GLU A 83 8.61 -11.84 -20.15
C GLU A 83 8.62 -10.53 -19.35
N ARG A 84 8.92 -9.39 -19.97
CA ARG A 84 8.88 -8.08 -19.29
C ARG A 84 7.46 -7.75 -18.81
N THR A 85 6.44 -8.08 -19.60
CA THR A 85 5.03 -7.92 -19.20
C THR A 85 4.70 -8.83 -18.01
N ARG A 86 5.07 -10.11 -18.06
CA ARG A 86 4.88 -11.07 -16.96
C ARG A 86 5.52 -10.58 -15.65
N ILE A 87 6.76 -10.09 -15.73
CA ILE A 87 7.49 -9.55 -14.58
C ILE A 87 6.77 -8.30 -14.04
N ALA A 88 6.34 -7.38 -14.91
CA ALA A 88 5.62 -6.19 -14.50
C ALA A 88 4.27 -6.53 -13.84
N GLU A 89 3.54 -7.50 -14.37
CA GLU A 89 2.28 -8.00 -13.78
C GLU A 89 2.51 -8.62 -12.40
N LYS A 90 3.56 -9.44 -12.26
CA LYS A 90 3.96 -10.00 -10.96
C LYS A 90 4.22 -8.89 -9.93
N TYR A 91 5.02 -7.89 -10.27
CA TYR A 91 5.28 -6.77 -9.37
C TYR A 91 4.04 -5.95 -9.03
N ARG A 92 3.14 -5.73 -10.01
CA ARG A 92 1.85 -5.06 -9.74
C ARG A 92 0.99 -5.87 -8.80
N SER A 93 0.89 -7.18 -9.01
CA SER A 93 0.12 -8.08 -8.16
C SER A 93 0.67 -8.12 -6.72
N GLU A 94 1.98 -8.25 -6.56
CA GLU A 94 2.63 -8.19 -5.25
C GLU A 94 2.41 -6.84 -4.55
N GLY A 95 2.51 -5.73 -5.29
CA GLY A 95 2.24 -4.39 -4.78
C GLY A 95 0.79 -4.21 -4.33
N GLN A 96 -0.16 -4.72 -5.12
CA GLN A 96 -1.59 -4.71 -4.76
C GLN A 96 -1.86 -5.58 -3.52
N GLY A 97 -1.24 -6.75 -3.42
CA GLY A 97 -1.37 -7.64 -2.25
C GLY A 97 -0.88 -6.95 -0.98
N LYS A 98 0.32 -6.37 -1.00
CA LYS A 98 0.88 -5.63 0.15
C LYS A 98 0.02 -4.42 0.52
N LYS A 99 -0.51 -3.70 -0.47
CA LYS A 99 -1.42 -2.59 -0.23
C LYS A 99 -2.67 -3.05 0.52
N ALA A 100 -3.34 -4.09 0.01
CA ALA A 100 -4.57 -4.62 0.63
C ALA A 100 -4.32 -5.14 2.05
N GLU A 101 -3.16 -5.77 2.29
CA GLU A 101 -2.75 -6.20 3.63
C GLU A 101 -2.61 -5.02 4.60
N ILE A 102 -1.90 -3.96 4.20
CA ILE A 102 -1.71 -2.76 5.02
C ILE A 102 -3.04 -2.07 5.29
N GLU A 103 -3.89 -1.91 4.27
CA GLU A 103 -5.21 -1.29 4.42
C GLU A 103 -6.10 -2.11 5.36
N GLY A 104 -6.12 -3.43 5.24
CA GLY A 104 -6.88 -4.30 6.14
C GLY A 104 -6.38 -4.27 7.59
N GLN A 105 -5.07 -4.22 7.80
CA GLN A 105 -4.49 -4.07 9.14
C GLN A 105 -4.83 -2.71 9.75
N MET A 106 -4.74 -1.63 8.96
CA MET A 106 -5.10 -0.28 9.38
C MET A 106 -6.58 -0.19 9.78
N GLU A 107 -7.49 -0.73 8.97
CA GLU A 107 -8.93 -0.70 9.26
C GLU A 107 -9.27 -1.48 10.52
N LYS A 108 -8.69 -2.68 10.68
CA LYS A 108 -8.85 -3.49 11.89
C LYS A 108 -8.38 -2.75 13.15
N GLU A 109 -7.23 -2.10 13.07
CA GLU A 109 -6.66 -1.36 14.21
C GLU A 109 -7.49 -0.12 14.54
N LEU A 110 -7.94 0.62 13.52
CA LEU A 110 -8.84 1.75 13.69
C LEU A 110 -10.14 1.32 14.38
N GLN A 111 -10.74 0.22 13.95
CA GLN A 111 -11.96 -0.31 14.55
C GLN A 111 -11.74 -0.75 16.00
N ARG A 112 -10.59 -1.35 16.32
CA ARG A 112 -10.21 -1.73 17.68
C ARG A 112 -10.11 -0.49 18.57
N ILE A 113 -9.34 0.51 18.16
CA ILE A 113 -9.11 1.75 18.92
C ILE A 113 -10.44 2.48 19.17
N THR A 114 -11.26 2.65 18.13
CA THR A 114 -12.56 3.34 18.24
C THR A 114 -13.53 2.59 19.15
N SER A 115 -13.57 1.26 19.08
CA SER A 115 -14.41 0.44 19.96
C SER A 115 -13.96 0.50 21.42
N GLU A 116 -12.65 0.44 21.67
CA GLU A 116 -12.08 0.58 23.02
C GLU A 116 -12.32 1.97 23.62
N ALA A 117 -12.13 3.02 22.82
CA ALA A 117 -12.42 4.40 23.22
C ALA A 117 -13.92 4.58 23.54
N TYR A 118 -14.81 4.04 22.70
CA TYR A 118 -16.25 4.10 22.92
C TYR A 118 -16.66 3.35 24.18
N ARG A 119 -16.15 2.11 24.39
CA ARG A 119 -16.39 1.33 25.61
C ARG A 119 -15.97 2.12 26.85
N THR A 120 -14.76 2.66 26.83
CA THR A 120 -14.22 3.44 27.97
C THR A 120 -15.06 4.67 28.26
N ALA A 121 -15.50 5.40 27.22
CA ALA A 121 -16.38 6.54 27.37
C ALA A 121 -17.73 6.16 27.99
N GLN A 122 -18.33 5.05 27.55
CA GLN A 122 -19.59 4.56 28.12
C GLN A 122 -19.43 4.10 29.58
N GLU A 123 -18.32 3.44 29.92
CA GLU A 123 -18.03 3.05 31.31
C GLU A 123 -17.88 4.25 32.23
N ILE A 124 -17.16 5.29 31.80
CA ILE A 124 -16.99 6.54 32.57
C ILE A 124 -18.35 7.22 32.74
N LYS A 125 -19.12 7.33 31.67
CA LYS A 125 -20.45 7.94 31.71
C LYS A 125 -21.39 7.18 32.64
N GLY A 126 -21.43 5.85 32.54
CA GLY A 126 -22.25 5.01 33.41
C GLY A 126 -21.86 5.15 34.89
N LYS A 127 -20.57 5.22 35.22
CA LYS A 127 -20.10 5.49 36.59
C LYS A 127 -20.52 6.88 37.09
N ALA A 128 -20.40 7.90 36.24
CA ALA A 128 -20.80 9.26 36.57
C ALA A 128 -22.32 9.36 36.79
N ASP A 129 -23.12 8.75 35.92
CA ASP A 129 -24.59 8.73 36.03
C ASP A 129 -25.05 7.97 37.28
N ALA A 130 -24.38 6.85 37.63
CA ALA A 130 -24.63 6.12 38.86
C ALA A 130 -24.33 6.98 40.10
N GLN A 131 -23.17 7.64 40.14
CA GLN A 131 -22.80 8.54 41.24
C GLN A 131 -23.77 9.73 41.36
N ALA A 132 -24.14 10.35 40.24
CA ALA A 132 -25.11 11.43 40.23
C ALA A 132 -26.47 10.97 40.77
N THR A 133 -26.92 9.77 40.38
CA THR A 133 -28.18 9.19 40.86
C THR A 133 -28.16 8.96 42.37
N VAL A 134 -27.05 8.46 42.92
CA VAL A 134 -26.89 8.28 44.38
C VAL A 134 -26.98 9.64 45.09
N ILE A 135 -26.24 10.65 44.63
CA ILE A 135 -26.28 12.00 45.22
C ILE A 135 -27.69 12.60 45.16
N TYR A 136 -28.40 12.42 44.04
CA TYR A 136 -29.79 12.89 43.91
C TYR A 136 -30.74 12.16 44.86
N ALA A 137 -30.58 10.85 45.03
CA ALA A 137 -31.40 10.07 45.95
C ALA A 137 -31.15 10.46 47.41
N GLU A 138 -29.89 10.68 47.80
CA GLU A 138 -29.51 11.18 49.13
C GLU A 138 -30.10 12.57 49.38
N ALA A 139 -29.99 13.49 48.41
CA ALA A 139 -30.57 14.83 48.51
C ALA A 139 -32.11 14.79 48.63
N TYR A 140 -32.77 13.91 47.87
CA TYR A 140 -34.22 13.71 47.96
C TYR A 140 -34.66 13.16 49.32
N ASN A 141 -33.92 12.18 49.86
CA ASN A 141 -34.23 11.59 51.17
C ASN A 141 -34.05 12.57 52.34
N ASN A 142 -33.19 13.58 52.20
CA ASN A 142 -33.00 14.62 53.23
C ASN A 142 -34.21 15.57 53.32
N ASP A 143 -34.74 16.05 52.18
CA ASP A 143 -35.96 16.86 52.14
C ASP A 143 -36.65 16.72 50.75
N PRO A 144 -37.71 15.89 50.67
CA PRO A 144 -38.43 15.65 49.42
C PRO A 144 -39.14 16.89 48.86
N GLU A 145 -39.65 17.78 49.72
CA GLU A 145 -40.40 18.97 49.29
C GLU A 145 -39.46 20.04 48.74
N PHE A 146 -38.32 20.27 49.41
CA PHE A 146 -37.31 21.23 48.97
C PHE A 146 -36.64 20.81 47.66
N TYR A 147 -36.30 19.52 47.51
CA TYR A 147 -35.74 19.00 46.26
C TYR A 147 -36.71 19.17 45.09
N SER A 148 -37.98 18.82 45.28
CA SER A 148 -39.02 18.96 44.26
C SER A 148 -39.16 20.41 43.80
N PHE A 149 -39.17 21.36 44.74
CA PHE A 149 -39.21 22.79 44.45
C PHE A 149 -38.01 23.27 43.61
N ILE A 150 -36.78 22.97 44.03
CA ILE A 150 -35.55 23.37 43.30
C ILE A 150 -35.50 22.73 41.91
N LYS A 151 -35.92 21.46 41.78
CA LYS A 151 -35.90 20.76 40.50
C LYS A 151 -36.90 21.33 39.51
N THR A 152 -38.08 21.72 39.99
CA THR A 152 -39.09 22.41 39.18
C THR A 152 -38.56 23.76 38.67
N LEU A 153 -37.89 24.55 39.53
CA LEU A 153 -37.26 25.82 39.11
C LEU A 153 -36.15 25.63 38.07
N GLU A 154 -35.31 24.61 38.24
CA GLU A 154 -34.25 24.28 37.28
C GLU A 154 -34.84 23.88 35.91
N THR A 155 -35.96 23.14 35.94
CA THR A 155 -36.69 22.71 34.74
C THR A 155 -37.35 23.88 34.02
N TYR A 156 -37.92 24.84 34.75
CA TYR A 156 -38.41 26.09 34.15
C TYR A 156 -37.30 26.82 33.39
N LYS A 157 -36.13 26.97 34.01
CA LYS A 157 -34.98 27.64 33.40
C LYS A 157 -34.49 26.94 32.12
N LYS A 158 -34.53 25.61 32.07
CA LYS A 158 -34.12 24.83 30.87
C LYS A 158 -35.17 24.83 29.77
N SER A 159 -36.46 24.83 30.12
CA SER A 159 -37.57 24.74 29.17
C SER A 159 -37.94 26.08 28.53
N LEU A 160 -37.78 27.20 29.25
CA LEU A 160 -38.04 28.54 28.75
C LEU A 160 -36.79 29.13 28.05
N LYS A 161 -36.56 28.74 26.79
CA LYS A 161 -35.61 29.43 25.90
C LYS A 161 -36.29 30.64 25.22
N LYS A 162 -35.50 31.63 24.80
CA LYS A 162 -35.93 32.94 24.26
C LYS A 162 -36.97 32.92 23.13
N ASN A 163 -37.20 31.78 22.45
CA ASN A 163 -38.14 31.62 21.33
C ASN A 163 -39.12 30.43 21.50
N SER A 164 -39.32 29.91 22.72
CA SER A 164 -40.24 28.77 22.94
C SER A 164 -41.69 29.24 23.09
N TRP A 165 -42.62 28.70 22.31
CA TRP A 165 -44.06 28.87 22.52
C TRP A 165 -44.58 27.66 23.29
N LEU A 166 -45.01 27.88 24.53
CA LEU A 166 -45.36 26.82 25.47
C LEU A 166 -46.88 26.85 25.71
N ILE A 167 -47.61 25.91 25.11
CA ILE A 167 -49.07 25.76 25.29
C ILE A 167 -49.29 24.66 26.34
N ILE A 168 -49.73 25.04 27.54
CA ILE A 168 -49.97 24.09 28.65
C ILE A 168 -51.32 24.42 29.27
N SER A 169 -52.11 23.38 29.55
CA SER A 169 -53.35 23.48 30.33
C SER A 169 -53.08 24.02 31.73
N THR A 170 -53.97 24.87 32.22
CA THR A 170 -53.86 25.51 33.53
C THR A 170 -53.82 24.49 34.67
N ASP A 171 -54.31 23.26 34.52
CA ASP A 171 -54.37 22.25 35.59
C ASP A 171 -53.10 21.40 35.77
N ASN A 172 -51.99 21.77 35.11
CA ASN A 172 -50.76 20.98 35.21
C ASN A 172 -50.00 21.26 36.53
N ASP A 173 -49.58 20.19 37.23
CA ASP A 173 -48.68 20.20 38.40
C ASP A 173 -47.38 20.98 38.13
N PHE A 174 -47.01 21.11 36.86
CA PHE A 174 -45.91 21.92 36.39
C PHE A 174 -45.94 23.35 36.93
N PHE A 175 -47.08 23.99 37.23
CA PHE A 175 -47.15 25.36 37.78
C PHE A 175 -47.56 25.44 39.25
N LYS A 176 -47.60 24.31 39.99
CA LYS A 176 -48.08 24.24 41.38
C LYS A 176 -47.43 25.28 42.30
N TYR A 177 -46.12 25.47 42.19
CA TYR A 177 -45.36 26.41 43.01
C TYR A 177 -45.52 27.88 42.59
N LEU A 178 -45.71 28.16 41.29
CA LEU A 178 -45.98 29.50 40.77
C LEU A 178 -47.39 29.99 41.11
N LYS A 179 -48.38 29.08 41.14
CA LYS A 179 -49.76 29.38 41.53
C LYS A 179 -49.94 29.67 43.02
N ASN A 180 -49.15 29.02 43.86
CA ASN A 180 -49.23 29.18 45.32
C ASN A 180 -48.52 30.45 45.83
N MET A 181 -47.75 31.15 44.98
CA MET A 181 -47.30 32.51 45.25
C MET A 181 -48.45 33.52 45.05
N LYS A 182 -49.49 33.45 45.89
CA LYS A 182 -50.34 34.62 46.12
C LYS A 182 -49.52 35.61 46.95
N GLY A 183 -48.90 36.56 46.27
CA GLY A 183 -48.29 37.72 46.90
C GLY A 183 -49.30 38.38 47.85
N LYS A 184 -48.88 38.61 49.09
CA LYS A 184 -49.41 39.71 49.87
C LYS A 184 -48.77 41.00 49.38
#